data_AF-E4YND2-F1
#
_entry.id   AF-E4YND2-F1
#
_cell.length_a   1.000
_cell.length_b   1.000
_cell.length_c   1.000
_cell.angle_alpha   90.00
_cell.angle_beta   90.00
_cell.angle_gamma   90.00
#
_symmetry.space_group_name_H-M   'P 1'
#
loop_
_entity.id
_entity.type
_entity.pdbx_description
1 polymer ?
#
loop_
_entity_poly.entity_id
_entity_poly.type
_entity_poly.pdbx_seq_one_letter_code
_entity_poly.pdbx_strand_id
1 'polypeptide(L)'
;MRLNIFAIFTIKAILASLTKTACPDQDLGDKCVKAIEDDLNKCIEACDSQFCLADCSREYSANIRDCPCSDEHQDGCGSSSHSICTCKNPQVDNIFFRQCFAEATGRSNECYENCGMNIHCFDGCLASFKEEMKECPCMENCPLGCPCENRDICGPYITAMCQSVDFSYSISASGHNKENRHYTTPARTTSPFLYRAGFSIMNGEVYIFGGSQDSKKIVKIEQCAIDDTGKRLISTFYSYLGSLVTLKENSEKIILCNSFYDKLKCESFDGSTTVAIAETKAQHAYACMSINEQGRATIIAGQETSSVEILETRFFIKIFKILIIIFSGWQNAQSHLAGNIFMHTCAALPNGLVTVGGNVIGTGDLKNVYLFRNGQWSVVGQMKNV
;
A
#
# COMPACT_ATOMS: atom_id res chain seq x y z
N MET A 1 38.64 -22.36 56.03
CA MET A 1 37.32 -22.07 55.41
C MET A 1 37.51 -21.33 54.08
N ARG A 2 38.18 -21.95 53.09
CA ARG A 2 38.45 -21.34 51.76
C ARG A 2 38.50 -22.37 50.61
N LEU A 3 37.89 -23.54 50.78
CA LEU A 3 37.82 -24.55 49.70
C LEU A 3 36.39 -24.87 49.19
N ASN A 4 35.32 -24.35 49.82
CA ASN A 4 33.94 -24.69 49.41
C ASN A 4 33.22 -23.63 48.55
N ILE A 5 33.83 -22.47 48.28
CA ILE A 5 33.17 -21.42 47.48
C ILE A 5 33.43 -21.63 45.98
N PHE A 6 34.64 -22.03 45.58
CA PHE A 6 34.95 -22.27 44.16
C PHE A 6 34.15 -23.44 43.55
N ALA A 7 33.89 -24.50 44.31
CA ALA A 7 33.10 -25.65 43.85
C ALA A 7 31.61 -25.30 43.63
N ILE A 8 31.05 -24.36 44.40
CA ILE A 8 29.64 -23.96 44.27
C ILE A 8 29.45 -23.04 43.06
N PHE A 9 30.41 -22.16 42.76
CA PHE A 9 30.36 -21.30 41.56
C PHE A 9 30.56 -22.10 40.28
N THR A 10 31.45 -23.11 40.26
CA THR A 10 31.59 -23.99 39.09
C THR A 10 30.37 -24.87 38.88
N ILE A 11 29.75 -25.40 39.94
CA ILE A 11 28.51 -26.19 39.83
C ILE A 11 27.33 -25.33 39.33
N LYS A 12 27.18 -24.06 39.78
CA LYS A 12 26.15 -23.15 39.24
C LYS A 12 26.37 -22.79 37.77
N ALA A 13 27.61 -22.57 37.34
CA ALA A 13 27.94 -22.29 35.94
C ALA A 13 27.72 -23.54 35.05
N ILE A 14 28.02 -24.73 35.56
CA ILE A 14 27.77 -26.01 34.88
C ILE A 14 26.26 -26.31 34.81
N LEU A 15 25.49 -26.04 35.86
CA LEU A 15 24.01 -26.18 35.85
C LEU A 15 23.32 -25.14 34.96
N ALA A 16 23.84 -23.91 34.86
CA ALA A 16 23.36 -22.90 33.91
C ALA A 16 23.67 -23.29 32.45
N SER A 17 24.84 -23.91 32.20
CA SER A 17 25.18 -24.51 30.91
C SER A 17 24.30 -25.72 30.55
N LEU A 18 23.84 -26.49 31.54
CA LEU A 18 22.99 -27.67 31.35
C LEU A 18 21.49 -27.32 31.23
N THR A 19 21.11 -26.06 31.44
CA THR A 19 19.72 -25.57 31.36
C THR A 19 19.51 -24.49 30.31
N LYS A 20 20.49 -24.23 29.43
CA LYS A 20 20.24 -23.46 28.19
C LYS A 20 19.36 -24.33 27.32
N THR A 21 18.05 -24.21 27.50
CA THR A 21 17.05 -24.74 26.58
C THR A 21 17.46 -24.30 25.18
N ALA A 22 17.73 -25.26 24.31
CA ALA A 22 17.98 -24.97 22.91
C ALA A 22 16.83 -24.09 22.41
N CYS A 23 17.15 -22.99 21.73
CA CYS A 23 16.12 -22.08 21.25
C CYS A 23 15.16 -22.84 20.34
N PRO A 24 13.84 -22.72 20.52
CA PRO A 24 12.86 -23.50 19.76
C PRO A 24 12.91 -23.24 18.25
N ASP A 25 13.38 -22.06 17.85
CA ASP A 25 13.41 -21.60 16.45
C ASP A 25 14.85 -21.42 15.93
N GLN A 26 15.80 -22.22 16.43
CA GLN A 26 17.23 -22.06 16.12
C GLN A 26 17.52 -22.09 14.61
N ASP A 27 16.84 -22.94 13.83
CA ASP A 27 17.01 -22.99 12.36
C ASP A 27 16.63 -21.66 11.68
N LEU A 28 15.60 -20.97 12.17
CA LEU A 28 15.22 -19.64 11.70
C LEU A 28 16.24 -18.59 12.16
N GLY A 29 16.69 -18.67 13.42
CA GLY A 29 17.76 -17.82 13.93
C GLY A 29 19.02 -17.88 13.06
N ASP A 30 19.47 -19.10 12.74
CA ASP A 30 20.67 -19.33 11.94
C ASP A 30 20.51 -18.80 10.49
N LYS A 31 19.33 -18.99 9.88
CA LYS A 31 19.02 -18.41 8.56
C LYS A 31 19.03 -16.89 8.57
N CYS A 32 18.47 -16.29 9.61
CA CYS A 32 18.43 -14.84 9.79
C CYS A 32 19.84 -14.26 9.92
N VAL A 33 20.66 -14.83 10.81
CA VAL A 33 22.05 -14.40 11.01
C VAL A 33 22.85 -14.53 9.72
N LYS A 34 22.75 -15.67 9.03
CA LYS A 34 23.47 -15.90 7.77
C LYS A 34 23.12 -14.86 6.70
N ALA A 35 21.84 -14.54 6.54
CA ALA A 35 21.43 -13.54 5.56
C ALA A 35 21.96 -12.13 5.89
N ILE A 36 21.99 -11.77 7.17
CA ILE A 36 22.57 -10.50 7.63
C ILE A 36 24.09 -10.47 7.43
N GLU A 37 24.78 -11.61 7.59
CA GLU A 37 26.20 -11.75 7.26
C GLU A 37 26.45 -11.58 5.75
N ASP A 38 25.60 -12.16 4.90
CA ASP A 38 25.69 -12.00 3.45
C ASP A 38 25.46 -10.53 3.03
N ASP A 39 24.50 -9.83 3.65
CA ASP A 39 24.25 -8.40 3.42
C ASP A 39 25.41 -7.52 3.89
N LEU A 40 26.04 -7.84 5.02
CA LEU A 40 27.25 -7.17 5.48
C LEU A 40 28.38 -7.32 4.45
N ASN A 41 28.60 -8.51 3.92
CA ASN A 41 29.63 -8.75 2.90
C ASN A 41 29.38 -7.92 1.64
N LYS A 42 28.14 -7.90 1.13
CA LYS A 42 27.75 -7.05 -0.01
C LYS A 42 27.97 -5.56 0.28
N CYS A 43 27.62 -5.11 1.49
CA CYS A 43 27.81 -3.72 1.91
C CYS A 43 29.29 -3.34 1.94
N ILE A 44 30.14 -4.20 2.51
CA ILE A 44 31.60 -4.00 2.56
C ILE A 44 32.19 -3.94 1.15
N GLU A 45 31.79 -4.84 0.25
CA GLU A 45 32.25 -4.87 -1.14
C GLU A 45 31.87 -3.61 -1.93
N ALA A 46 30.73 -3.00 -1.60
CA ALA A 46 30.25 -1.77 -2.22
C ALA A 46 30.85 -0.48 -1.62
N CYS A 47 31.56 -0.58 -0.49
CA CYS A 47 32.08 0.59 0.22
C CYS A 47 33.42 1.09 -0.34
N ASP A 48 33.54 2.41 -0.48
CA ASP A 48 34.74 3.12 -0.93
C ASP A 48 35.43 3.95 0.18
N SER A 49 34.85 3.98 1.39
CA SER A 49 35.30 4.83 2.49
C SER A 49 35.15 4.19 3.86
N GLN A 50 35.95 4.67 4.82
CA GLN A 50 35.90 4.19 6.20
C GLN A 50 34.57 4.55 6.90
N PHE A 51 33.92 5.65 6.50
CA PHE A 51 32.59 6.01 7.01
C PHE A 51 31.53 5.02 6.52
N CYS A 52 31.58 4.61 5.24
CA CYS A 52 30.70 3.59 4.69
C CYS A 52 30.86 2.25 5.44
N LEU A 53 32.10 1.80 5.70
CA LEU A 53 32.36 0.58 6.45
C LEU A 53 31.82 0.63 7.90
N ALA A 54 31.91 1.80 8.54
CA ALA A 54 31.34 2.01 9.88
C ALA A 54 29.81 1.95 9.85
N ASP A 55 29.17 2.44 8.80
CA ASP A 55 27.71 2.35 8.61
C ASP A 55 27.27 0.89 8.41
N CYS A 56 27.95 0.11 7.55
CA CYS A 56 27.67 -1.33 7.40
C CYS A 56 27.76 -2.10 8.72
N SER A 57 28.81 -1.85 9.52
CA SER A 57 29.00 -2.51 10.82
C SER A 57 27.91 -2.15 11.83
N ARG A 58 27.44 -0.89 11.80
CA ARG A 58 26.36 -0.41 12.65
C ARG A 58 25.03 -1.09 12.28
N GLU A 59 24.71 -1.19 10.99
CA GLU A 59 23.51 -1.88 10.50
C GLU A 59 23.53 -3.37 10.85
N TYR A 60 24.64 -4.06 10.59
CA TYR A 60 24.83 -5.45 10.99
C TYR A 60 24.54 -5.69 12.49
N SER A 61 25.12 -4.85 13.35
CA SER A 61 24.97 -4.97 14.80
C SER A 61 23.55 -4.68 15.28
N ALA A 62 22.79 -3.86 14.54
CA ALA A 62 21.38 -3.63 14.83
C ALA A 62 20.54 -4.85 14.39
N ASN A 63 20.71 -5.31 13.16
CA ASN A 63 19.86 -6.33 12.56
C ASN A 63 20.07 -7.71 13.20
N ILE A 64 21.29 -8.08 13.61
CA ILE A 64 21.56 -9.40 14.19
C ILE A 64 20.83 -9.62 15.52
N ARG A 65 20.55 -8.54 16.25
CA ARG A 65 19.82 -8.60 17.51
C ARG A 65 18.32 -8.82 17.30
N ASP A 66 17.77 -8.42 16.16
CA ASP A 66 16.35 -8.62 15.83
C ASP A 66 16.04 -10.08 15.43
N CYS A 67 17.05 -10.87 15.08
CA CYS A 67 16.86 -12.28 14.73
C CYS A 67 16.27 -13.08 15.91
N PRO A 68 15.36 -14.05 15.63
CA PRO A 68 14.96 -14.99 16.67
C PRO A 68 16.18 -15.78 17.16
N CYS A 69 16.17 -16.16 18.44
CA CYS A 69 17.27 -16.85 19.11
C CYS A 69 18.55 -16.02 19.31
N SER A 70 18.51 -14.71 19.04
CA SER A 70 19.56 -13.76 19.42
C SER A 70 19.55 -13.46 20.92
N ASP A 71 20.47 -12.61 21.37
CA ASP A 71 20.53 -12.15 22.76
C ASP A 71 19.23 -11.46 23.23
N GLU A 72 18.50 -10.78 22.32
CA GLU A 72 17.24 -10.07 22.61
C GLU A 72 16.01 -10.98 22.48
N HIS A 73 16.10 -12.08 21.72
CA HIS A 73 14.99 -12.98 21.39
C HIS A 73 15.29 -14.45 21.71
N GLN A 74 15.74 -14.74 22.94
CA GLN A 74 16.17 -16.08 23.36
C GLN A 74 15.06 -17.15 23.33
N ASP A 75 13.79 -16.73 23.29
CA ASP A 75 12.60 -17.58 23.16
C ASP A 75 12.19 -17.85 21.70
N GLY A 76 12.99 -17.40 20.73
CA GLY A 76 12.75 -17.59 19.30
C GLY A 76 11.77 -16.56 18.75
N CYS A 77 10.78 -17.04 18.00
CA CYS A 77 9.79 -16.20 17.34
C CYS A 77 8.62 -15.75 18.23
N GLY A 78 8.67 -16.05 19.53
CA GLY A 78 7.67 -15.59 20.49
C GLY A 78 7.73 -14.09 20.73
N SER A 79 8.94 -13.55 20.91
CA SER A 79 9.18 -12.12 21.16
C SER A 79 9.72 -11.35 19.95
N SER A 80 10.29 -12.06 18.97
CA SER A 80 10.81 -11.45 17.74
C SER A 80 9.68 -11.08 16.78
N SER A 81 9.66 -9.82 16.33
CA SER A 81 8.80 -9.34 15.24
C SER A 81 9.48 -9.45 13.87
N HIS A 82 10.63 -10.13 13.78
CA HIS A 82 11.38 -10.27 12.54
C HIS A 82 10.56 -11.04 11.49
N SER A 83 10.66 -10.61 10.23
CA SER A 83 9.85 -11.15 9.12
C SER A 83 9.96 -12.67 8.95
N ILE A 84 11.16 -13.21 9.19
CA ILE A 84 11.45 -14.65 9.13
C ILE A 84 10.56 -15.48 10.06
N CYS A 85 10.02 -14.90 11.14
CA CYS A 85 9.16 -15.64 12.05
C CYS A 85 7.84 -16.07 11.42
N THR A 86 7.37 -15.35 10.38
CA THR A 86 6.23 -15.79 9.57
C THR A 86 6.54 -17.04 8.73
N CYS A 87 7.81 -17.39 8.56
CA CYS A 87 8.26 -18.59 7.84
C CYS A 87 8.24 -19.85 8.68
N LYS A 88 7.90 -19.77 9.98
CA LYS A 88 7.71 -20.95 10.83
C LYS A 88 6.56 -21.81 10.33
N ASN A 89 5.41 -21.20 10.03
CA ASN A 89 4.27 -21.84 9.37
C ASN A 89 3.79 -20.94 8.22
N PRO A 90 4.48 -20.94 7.07
CA PRO A 90 4.23 -19.96 6.01
C PRO A 90 2.81 -20.06 5.43
N GLN A 91 2.24 -21.27 5.44
CA GLN A 91 0.85 -21.55 5.05
C GLN A 91 -0.21 -20.84 5.89
N VAL A 92 0.13 -20.37 7.10
CA VAL A 92 -0.80 -19.76 8.07
C VAL A 92 -0.39 -18.34 8.39
N ASP A 93 0.91 -18.12 8.60
CA ASP A 93 1.43 -16.88 9.18
C ASP A 93 1.94 -15.91 8.11
N ASN A 94 2.29 -16.40 6.92
CA ASN A 94 2.83 -15.56 5.84
C ASN A 94 1.82 -15.37 4.70
N ILE A 95 1.23 -14.16 4.62
CA ILE A 95 0.25 -13.81 3.58
C ILE A 95 0.83 -13.87 2.17
N PHE A 96 2.08 -13.43 1.99
CA PHE A 96 2.74 -13.39 0.69
C PHE A 96 3.06 -14.79 0.17
N PHE A 97 3.47 -15.71 1.07
CA PHE A 97 3.62 -17.11 0.72
C PHE A 97 2.29 -17.74 0.30
N ARG A 98 1.21 -17.57 1.09
CA ARG A 98 -0.12 -18.11 0.73
C ARG A 98 -0.57 -17.63 -0.64
N GLN A 99 -0.35 -16.35 -0.92
CA GLN A 99 -0.67 -15.76 -2.19
C GLN A 99 0.16 -16.37 -3.33
N CYS A 100 1.48 -16.40 -3.19
CA CYS A 100 2.38 -16.99 -4.17
C CYS A 100 2.04 -18.47 -4.43
N PHE A 101 1.76 -19.24 -3.38
CA PHE A 101 1.35 -20.64 -3.46
C PHE A 101 0.04 -20.82 -4.22
N ALA A 102 -0.97 -20.00 -3.93
CA ALA A 102 -2.26 -20.05 -4.62
C ALA A 102 -2.10 -19.74 -6.12
N GLU A 103 -1.24 -18.78 -6.46
CA GLU A 103 -0.96 -18.40 -7.85
C GLU A 103 -0.20 -19.47 -8.63
N ALA A 104 0.87 -20.01 -8.05
CA ALA A 104 1.62 -21.12 -8.65
C ALA A 104 0.72 -22.34 -8.86
N THR A 105 -0.17 -22.62 -7.89
CA THR A 105 -1.18 -23.69 -8.01
C THR A 105 -2.16 -23.41 -9.15
N GLY A 106 -2.65 -22.17 -9.26
CA GLY A 106 -3.55 -21.76 -10.34
C GLY A 106 -2.94 -21.98 -11.72
N ARG A 107 -1.70 -21.52 -11.94
CA ARG A 107 -0.96 -21.74 -13.21
C ARG A 107 -0.69 -23.21 -13.48
N SER A 108 -0.36 -23.99 -12.44
CA SER A 108 -0.14 -25.43 -12.57
C SER A 108 -1.43 -26.14 -13.00
N ASN A 109 -2.57 -25.79 -12.39
CA ASN A 109 -3.88 -26.33 -12.77
C ASN A 109 -4.25 -26.00 -14.23
N GLU A 110 -4.08 -24.73 -14.63
CA GLU A 110 -4.31 -24.31 -16.02
C GLU A 110 -3.39 -25.08 -17.00
N CYS A 111 -2.13 -25.29 -16.63
CA CYS A 111 -1.20 -26.10 -17.42
C CYS A 111 -1.70 -27.54 -17.57
N TYR A 112 -2.14 -28.18 -16.48
CA TYR A 112 -2.66 -29.54 -16.50
C TYR A 112 -3.94 -29.69 -17.34
N GLU A 113 -4.86 -28.72 -17.26
CA GLU A 113 -6.09 -28.71 -18.06
C GLU A 113 -5.78 -28.69 -19.57
N ASN A 114 -4.65 -28.09 -19.96
CA ASN A 114 -4.19 -28.00 -21.35
C ASN A 114 -3.34 -29.20 -21.80
N CYS A 115 -3.00 -30.16 -20.93
CA CYS A 115 -2.11 -31.28 -21.27
C CYS A 115 -2.79 -32.47 -21.97
N GLY A 116 -4.12 -32.56 -21.93
CA GLY A 116 -4.84 -33.74 -22.42
C GLY A 116 -4.32 -35.04 -21.76
N MET A 117 -3.96 -36.05 -22.55
CA MET A 117 -3.38 -37.32 -22.05
C MET A 117 -1.85 -37.40 -22.15
N ASN A 118 -1.14 -36.28 -22.34
CA ASN A 118 0.30 -36.27 -22.52
C ASN A 118 1.04 -36.27 -21.17
N ILE A 119 1.57 -37.42 -20.74
CA ILE A 119 2.29 -37.56 -19.46
C ILE A 119 3.52 -36.65 -19.34
N HIS A 120 4.27 -36.43 -20.43
CA HIS A 120 5.42 -35.52 -20.41
C HIS A 120 5.01 -34.05 -20.25
N CYS A 121 3.80 -33.69 -20.66
CA CYS A 121 3.24 -32.38 -20.38
C CYS A 121 2.95 -32.22 -18.88
N PHE A 122 2.36 -33.22 -18.23
CA PHE A 122 2.15 -33.20 -16.77
C PHE A 122 3.47 -33.06 -16.01
N ASP A 123 4.52 -33.81 -16.40
CA ASP A 123 5.85 -33.68 -15.81
C ASP A 123 6.42 -32.26 -15.98
N GLY A 124 6.21 -31.65 -17.15
CA GLY A 124 6.58 -30.27 -17.44
C GLY A 124 5.87 -29.26 -16.54
N CYS A 125 4.54 -29.38 -16.37
CA CYS A 125 3.76 -28.51 -15.49
C CYS A 125 4.23 -28.62 -14.03
N LEU A 126 4.54 -29.83 -13.56
CA LEU A 126 5.06 -30.04 -12.21
C LEU A 126 6.46 -29.45 -12.04
N ALA A 127 7.33 -29.56 -13.06
CA ALA A 127 8.65 -28.96 -13.04
C ALA A 127 8.55 -27.43 -12.95
N SER A 128 7.70 -26.80 -13.77
CA SER A 128 7.44 -25.35 -13.71
C SER A 128 6.91 -24.90 -12.36
N PHE A 129 5.93 -25.63 -11.80
CA PHE A 129 5.41 -25.35 -10.46
C PHE A 129 6.50 -25.37 -9.39
N LYS A 130 7.41 -26.36 -9.44
CA LYS A 130 8.53 -26.45 -8.49
C LYS A 130 9.48 -25.27 -8.59
N GLU A 131 9.81 -24.83 -9.80
CA GLU A 131 10.68 -23.65 -9.99
C GLU A 131 10.00 -22.37 -9.50
N GLU A 132 8.72 -22.17 -9.80
CA GLU A 132 7.96 -21.02 -9.27
C GLU A 132 7.89 -21.03 -7.74
N MET A 133 7.70 -22.20 -7.13
CA MET A 133 7.65 -22.33 -5.68
C MET A 133 8.95 -21.96 -4.99
N LYS A 134 10.11 -22.06 -5.65
CA LYS A 134 11.40 -21.62 -5.07
C LYS A 134 11.45 -20.11 -4.85
N GLU A 135 10.73 -19.34 -5.67
CA GLU A 135 10.66 -17.88 -5.60
C GLU A 135 9.72 -17.38 -4.49
N CYS A 136 8.81 -18.23 -4.00
CA CYS A 136 7.84 -17.82 -2.99
C CYS A 136 8.52 -17.46 -1.65
N PRO A 137 7.95 -16.51 -0.88
CA PRO A 137 8.46 -16.14 0.43
C PRO A 137 8.61 -17.33 1.37
N CYS A 138 9.72 -17.41 2.10
CA CYS A 138 10.09 -18.55 2.95
C CYS A 138 10.57 -19.80 2.19
N MET A 139 10.82 -19.70 0.88
CA MET A 139 11.37 -20.79 0.06
C MET A 139 12.82 -20.48 -0.36
N GLU A 140 13.40 -21.32 -1.23
CA GLU A 140 14.83 -21.35 -1.56
C GLU A 140 15.43 -19.98 -1.94
N ASN A 141 14.75 -19.21 -2.80
CA ASN A 141 15.23 -17.92 -3.31
C ASN A 141 14.72 -16.73 -2.49
N CYS A 142 13.94 -16.99 -1.43
CA CYS A 142 13.39 -15.98 -0.53
C CYS A 142 13.30 -16.50 0.93
N PRO A 143 14.41 -16.96 1.53
CA PRO A 143 14.37 -17.75 2.76
C PRO A 143 13.95 -16.96 4.00
N LEU A 144 14.13 -15.62 3.99
CA LEU A 144 13.74 -14.74 5.09
C LEU A 144 12.26 -14.31 5.04
N GLY A 145 11.53 -14.72 4.00
CA GLY A 145 10.23 -14.15 3.69
C GLY A 145 10.37 -12.73 3.13
N CYS A 146 9.33 -11.91 3.30
CA CYS A 146 9.30 -10.56 2.75
C CYS A 146 9.88 -9.50 3.71
N PRO A 147 10.56 -8.46 3.19
CA PRO A 147 10.84 -8.17 1.77
C PRO A 147 12.02 -8.98 1.21
N CYS A 148 12.02 -9.27 -0.10
CA CYS A 148 13.11 -9.96 -0.79
C CYS A 148 13.59 -9.21 -2.03
N GLU A 149 14.78 -9.57 -2.52
CA GLU A 149 15.39 -8.94 -3.70
C GLU A 149 14.50 -9.06 -4.96
N ASN A 150 13.74 -10.18 -5.09
CA ASN A 150 12.65 -10.32 -6.05
C ASN A 150 11.40 -9.58 -5.56
N ARG A 151 11.45 -8.25 -5.67
CA ARG A 151 10.45 -7.27 -5.19
C ARG A 151 9.00 -7.53 -5.61
N ASP A 152 8.80 -8.39 -6.60
CA ASP A 152 7.53 -8.60 -7.28
C ASP A 152 6.51 -9.43 -6.48
N ILE A 153 6.99 -10.35 -5.65
CA ILE A 153 6.14 -11.28 -4.87
C ILE A 153 5.80 -10.71 -3.49
N CYS A 154 6.60 -9.75 -3.00
CA CYS A 154 6.46 -9.13 -1.69
C CYS A 154 5.70 -7.79 -1.73
N GLY A 155 4.91 -7.56 -2.78
CA GLY A 155 4.18 -6.31 -3.01
C GLY A 155 2.67 -6.44 -2.75
N PRO A 156 1.99 -5.33 -2.39
CA PRO A 156 0.54 -5.32 -2.34
C PRO A 156 -0.06 -5.53 -3.74
N TYR A 157 -1.25 -6.10 -3.78
CA TYR A 157 -2.04 -6.18 -5.00
C TYR A 157 -2.85 -4.91 -5.18
N ILE A 158 -2.81 -4.38 -6.39
CA ILE A 158 -3.60 -3.24 -6.81
C ILE A 158 -4.85 -3.80 -7.50
N THR A 159 -6.03 -3.46 -7.00
CA THR A 159 -7.27 -3.79 -7.70
C THR A 159 -7.63 -2.63 -8.62
N ALA A 160 -7.60 -2.88 -9.93
CA ALA A 160 -8.08 -1.96 -10.94
C ALA A 160 -9.56 -2.25 -11.22
N MET A 161 -10.42 -1.34 -10.77
CA MET A 161 -11.86 -1.42 -11.01
C MET A 161 -12.19 -0.87 -12.39
N CYS A 162 -12.62 -1.74 -13.30
CA CYS A 162 -12.92 -1.34 -14.66
C CYS A 162 -14.37 -0.84 -14.80
N GLN A 163 -14.54 0.25 -15.55
CA GLN A 163 -15.84 0.92 -15.69
C GLN A 163 -16.69 0.42 -16.88
N SER A 164 -16.08 -0.28 -17.85
CA SER A 164 -16.68 -0.56 -19.17
C SER A 164 -16.48 -1.99 -19.67
N VAL A 165 -15.80 -2.85 -18.92
CA VAL A 165 -15.57 -4.26 -19.28
C VAL A 165 -16.20 -5.18 -18.25
N ASP A 166 -16.41 -6.45 -18.62
CA ASP A 166 -17.10 -7.45 -17.81
C ASP A 166 -16.29 -7.95 -16.59
N PHE A 167 -15.06 -7.47 -16.44
CA PHE A 167 -14.18 -7.81 -15.33
C PHE A 167 -13.35 -6.61 -14.88
N SER A 168 -13.12 -6.54 -13.59
CA SER A 168 -12.01 -5.77 -13.01
C SER A 168 -10.80 -6.69 -12.89
N TYR A 169 -9.65 -6.22 -12.45
CA TYR A 169 -8.51 -7.12 -12.23
C TYR A 169 -7.69 -6.75 -11.02
N SER A 170 -7.11 -7.76 -10.40
CA SER A 170 -6.08 -7.58 -9.39
C SER A 170 -4.73 -7.74 -10.07
N ILE A 171 -3.82 -6.81 -9.83
CA ILE A 171 -2.47 -6.85 -10.39
C ILE A 171 -1.44 -6.69 -9.28
N SER A 172 -0.44 -7.56 -9.27
CA SER A 172 0.74 -7.41 -8.44
C SER A 172 1.40 -6.05 -8.67
N ALA A 173 2.09 -5.52 -7.65
CA ALA A 173 2.82 -4.25 -7.78
C ALA A 173 3.85 -4.25 -8.93
N SER A 174 4.34 -5.43 -9.34
CA SER A 174 5.26 -5.60 -10.45
C SER A 174 4.61 -5.62 -11.84
N GLY A 175 3.30 -5.81 -11.90
CA GLY A 175 2.57 -5.99 -13.15
C GLY A 175 2.63 -7.40 -13.74
N HIS A 176 3.48 -8.30 -13.20
CA HIS A 176 3.68 -9.65 -13.76
C HIS A 176 2.45 -10.55 -13.57
N ASN A 177 1.83 -10.49 -12.39
CA ASN A 177 0.64 -11.27 -12.09
C ASN A 177 -0.60 -10.38 -12.21
N LYS A 178 -1.50 -10.76 -13.13
CA LYS A 178 -2.79 -10.11 -13.36
C LYS A 178 -3.89 -11.18 -13.36
N GLU A 179 -4.85 -11.03 -12.46
CA GLU A 179 -5.99 -11.92 -12.33
C GLU A 179 -7.28 -11.15 -12.62
N ASN A 180 -8.13 -11.69 -13.50
CA ASN A 180 -9.44 -11.11 -13.76
C ASN A 180 -10.38 -11.39 -12.59
N ARG A 181 -11.04 -10.34 -12.10
CA ARG A 181 -12.02 -10.36 -11.02
C ARG A 181 -13.38 -10.00 -11.57
N HIS A 182 -14.34 -10.92 -11.40
CA HIS A 182 -15.71 -10.73 -11.82
C HIS A 182 -16.57 -10.38 -10.61
N TYR A 183 -17.28 -9.25 -10.71
CA TYR A 183 -18.21 -8.80 -9.69
C TYR A 183 -19.63 -8.83 -10.24
N THR A 184 -20.55 -9.36 -9.46
CA THR A 184 -21.99 -9.26 -9.75
C THR A 184 -22.39 -7.81 -9.62
N THR A 185 -22.79 -7.20 -10.75
CA THR A 185 -23.20 -5.79 -10.81
C THR A 185 -24.71 -5.70 -11.04
N PRO A 186 -25.38 -4.67 -10.51
CA PRO A 186 -26.76 -4.40 -10.85
C PRO A 186 -26.96 -4.23 -12.36
N ALA A 187 -28.17 -4.55 -12.83
CA ALA A 187 -28.48 -4.60 -14.25
C ALA A 187 -28.12 -3.30 -14.98
N ARG A 188 -27.55 -3.45 -16.17
CA ARG A 188 -27.27 -2.33 -17.06
C ARG A 188 -28.58 -1.64 -17.48
N THR A 189 -28.63 -0.32 -17.36
CA THR A 189 -29.66 0.51 -18.01
C THR A 189 -29.11 1.11 -19.32
N THR A 190 -28.89 2.42 -19.40
CA THR A 190 -28.32 3.10 -20.56
C THR A 190 -26.79 3.01 -20.61
N SER A 191 -26.12 2.93 -19.45
CA SER A 191 -24.66 2.81 -19.30
C SER A 191 -24.30 1.63 -18.41
N PRO A 192 -23.06 1.08 -18.46
CA PRO A 192 -22.58 0.14 -17.44
C PRO A 192 -22.73 0.70 -16.02
N PHE A 193 -22.95 -0.16 -15.03
CA PHE A 193 -23.21 0.26 -13.65
C PHE A 193 -22.05 1.06 -13.05
N LEU A 194 -20.81 0.66 -13.34
CA LEU A 194 -19.59 1.33 -12.85
C LEU A 194 -19.15 2.52 -13.70
N TYR A 195 -19.85 2.83 -14.78
CA TYR A 195 -19.45 3.89 -15.71
C TYR A 195 -19.42 5.25 -15.01
N ARG A 196 -18.23 5.88 -15.00
CA ARG A 196 -17.94 7.17 -14.34
C ARG A 196 -18.13 7.19 -12.82
N ALA A 197 -18.13 6.04 -12.17
CA ALA A 197 -18.21 5.93 -10.72
C ALA A 197 -16.82 6.13 -10.07
N GLY A 198 -16.80 6.73 -8.87
CA GLY A 198 -15.59 6.86 -8.05
C GLY A 198 -15.45 5.69 -7.07
N PHE A 199 -14.22 5.36 -6.70
CA PHE A 199 -13.91 4.24 -5.81
C PHE A 199 -13.04 4.71 -4.65
N SER A 200 -13.39 4.33 -3.43
CA SER A 200 -12.58 4.62 -2.25
C SER A 200 -12.61 3.46 -1.27
N ILE A 201 -11.56 3.34 -0.45
CA ILE A 201 -11.47 2.32 0.60
C ILE A 201 -11.64 3.00 1.94
N MET A 202 -12.59 2.56 2.74
CA MET A 202 -12.83 3.08 4.08
C MET A 202 -13.13 1.93 5.03
N ASN A 203 -12.44 1.88 6.17
CA ASN A 203 -12.49 0.80 7.15
C ASN A 203 -12.26 -0.59 6.54
N GLY A 204 -11.41 -0.67 5.50
CA GLY A 204 -11.12 -1.92 4.78
C GLY A 204 -12.18 -2.36 3.76
N GLU A 205 -13.29 -1.64 3.63
CA GLU A 205 -14.34 -1.91 2.65
C GLU A 205 -14.19 -1.02 1.42
N VAL A 206 -14.54 -1.54 0.24
CA VAL A 206 -14.54 -0.79 -1.01
C VAL A 206 -15.92 -0.15 -1.21
N TYR A 207 -15.95 1.17 -1.21
CA TYR A 207 -17.14 1.97 -1.51
C TYR A 207 -17.07 2.55 -2.93
N ILE A 208 -18.23 2.62 -3.58
CA ILE A 208 -18.42 3.08 -4.94
C ILE A 208 -19.45 4.21 -4.94
N PHE A 209 -19.11 5.33 -5.58
CA PHE A 209 -19.85 6.57 -5.52
C PHE A 209 -20.28 7.06 -6.90
N GLY A 210 -21.55 7.46 -7.02
CA GLY A 210 -22.09 8.14 -8.20
C GLY A 210 -22.00 7.36 -9.52
N GLY A 211 -21.75 8.09 -10.62
CA GLY A 211 -21.71 7.55 -11.98
C GLY A 211 -23.00 7.77 -12.77
N SER A 212 -23.02 7.29 -14.02
CA SER A 212 -24.07 7.66 -14.99
C SER A 212 -25.46 7.08 -14.73
N GLN A 213 -25.56 5.92 -14.09
CA GLN A 213 -26.88 5.32 -13.80
C GLN A 213 -27.59 5.97 -12.61
N ASP A 214 -26.83 6.28 -11.55
CA ASP A 214 -27.30 7.04 -10.38
C ASP A 214 -26.12 7.87 -9.89
N SER A 215 -26.17 9.17 -10.16
CA SER A 215 -25.09 10.11 -9.85
C SER A 215 -24.96 10.42 -8.36
N LYS A 216 -25.87 9.93 -7.51
CA LYS A 216 -25.82 10.10 -6.06
C LYS A 216 -25.67 8.77 -5.31
N LYS A 217 -25.50 7.64 -6.00
CA LYS A 217 -25.42 6.34 -5.32
C LYS A 217 -24.22 6.23 -4.39
N ILE A 218 -24.41 5.47 -3.32
CA ILE A 218 -23.36 4.95 -2.46
C ILE A 218 -23.60 3.46 -2.34
N VAL A 219 -22.71 2.66 -2.91
CA VAL A 219 -22.78 1.20 -2.88
C VAL A 219 -21.45 0.64 -2.40
N LYS A 220 -21.42 -0.60 -1.93
CA LYS A 220 -20.18 -1.24 -1.48
C LYS A 220 -19.99 -2.62 -2.10
N ILE A 221 -18.75 -3.06 -2.18
CA ILE A 221 -18.44 -4.43 -2.59
C ILE A 221 -18.53 -5.34 -1.37
N GLU A 222 -19.44 -6.30 -1.44
CA GLU A 222 -19.61 -7.36 -0.46
C GLU A 222 -19.30 -8.69 -1.14
N GLN A 223 -18.22 -9.34 -0.69
CA GLN A 223 -17.69 -10.56 -1.31
C GLN A 223 -17.43 -10.35 -2.82
N CYS A 224 -18.30 -10.91 -3.67
CA CYS A 224 -18.23 -10.83 -5.13
C CYS A 224 -19.44 -10.07 -5.73
N ALA A 225 -20.17 -9.28 -4.95
CA ALA A 225 -21.35 -8.53 -5.38
C ALA A 225 -21.27 -7.05 -4.98
N ILE A 226 -21.94 -6.19 -5.75
CA ILE A 226 -22.11 -4.78 -5.41
C ILE A 226 -23.48 -4.56 -4.79
N ASP A 227 -23.49 -4.22 -3.51
CA ASP A 227 -24.69 -4.05 -2.71
C ASP A 227 -25.02 -2.57 -2.47
N ASP A 228 -26.30 -2.23 -2.62
CA ASP A 228 -26.79 -0.88 -2.32
C ASP A 228 -26.84 -0.66 -0.81
N THR A 229 -26.20 0.42 -0.34
CA THR A 229 -26.20 0.77 1.09
C THR A 229 -27.50 1.43 1.55
N GLY A 230 -28.38 1.82 0.61
CA GLY A 230 -29.53 2.69 0.85
C GLY A 230 -29.16 4.15 1.15
N LYS A 231 -27.86 4.48 1.20
CA LYS A 231 -27.36 5.84 1.41
C LYS A 231 -27.12 6.53 0.07
N ARG A 232 -27.18 7.86 0.07
CA ARG A 232 -27.00 8.69 -1.12
C ARG A 232 -26.20 9.93 -0.81
N LEU A 233 -25.41 10.36 -1.78
CA LEU A 233 -24.72 11.64 -1.77
C LEU A 233 -25.72 12.80 -1.78
N ILE A 234 -25.32 13.94 -1.23
CA ILE A 234 -26.05 15.19 -1.33
C ILE A 234 -25.95 15.71 -2.77
N SER A 235 -24.74 15.69 -3.34
CA SER A 235 -24.45 16.20 -4.68
C SER A 235 -24.22 15.08 -5.69
N THR A 236 -24.32 15.42 -6.98
CA THR A 236 -24.01 14.47 -8.05
C THR A 236 -22.51 14.28 -8.16
N PHE A 237 -22.05 13.04 -8.29
CA PHE A 237 -20.64 12.70 -8.42
C PHE A 237 -20.36 11.90 -9.70
N TYR A 238 -19.33 12.34 -10.43
CA TYR A 238 -18.78 11.62 -11.57
C TYR A 238 -17.24 11.65 -11.50
N SER A 239 -16.61 10.48 -11.56
CA SER A 239 -15.16 10.33 -11.31
C SER A 239 -14.25 11.05 -12.30
N TYR A 240 -14.77 11.45 -13.46
CA TYR A 240 -13.99 12.19 -14.45
C TYR A 240 -13.94 13.69 -14.16
N LEU A 241 -14.88 14.23 -13.38
CA LEU A 241 -14.92 15.63 -12.98
C LEU A 241 -14.54 15.83 -11.52
N GLY A 242 -15.14 15.01 -10.66
CA GLY A 242 -14.97 15.07 -9.22
C GLY A 242 -13.76 14.29 -8.76
N SER A 243 -13.23 14.69 -7.61
CA SER A 243 -12.12 14.03 -6.95
C SER A 243 -12.57 13.54 -5.58
N LEU A 244 -12.00 12.42 -5.12
CA LEU A 244 -12.31 11.86 -3.81
C LEU A 244 -11.07 11.30 -3.13
N VAL A 245 -11.09 11.21 -1.81
CA VAL A 245 -10.01 10.60 -1.01
C VAL A 245 -10.53 10.10 0.34
N THR A 246 -9.95 9.03 0.87
CA THR A 246 -10.19 8.60 2.25
C THR A 246 -9.27 9.35 3.20
N LEU A 247 -9.85 10.04 4.17
CA LEU A 247 -9.14 10.72 5.25
C LEU A 247 -9.11 9.84 6.50
N LYS A 248 -7.91 9.52 6.98
CA LYS A 248 -7.65 8.60 8.10
C LYS A 248 -7.41 9.33 9.43
N GLU A 249 -8.37 10.17 9.83
CA GLU A 249 -8.35 10.83 11.15
C GLU A 249 -8.70 9.84 12.27
N ASN A 250 -9.18 10.34 13.43
CA ASN A 250 -9.70 9.51 14.52
C ASN A 250 -10.79 8.52 14.06
N SER A 251 -11.50 8.84 12.98
CA SER A 251 -12.42 7.95 12.27
C SER A 251 -12.25 8.17 10.77
N GLU A 252 -12.16 7.08 9.98
CA GLU A 252 -12.06 7.22 8.52
C GLU A 252 -13.34 7.83 7.95
N LYS A 253 -13.18 8.74 6.99
CA LYS A 253 -14.27 9.32 6.20
C LYS A 253 -13.79 9.56 4.78
N ILE A 254 -14.70 9.50 3.83
CA ILE A 254 -14.41 9.78 2.43
C ILE A 254 -14.80 11.20 2.13
N ILE A 255 -13.88 11.98 1.59
CA ILE A 255 -14.13 13.34 1.11
C ILE A 255 -14.38 13.26 -0.39
N LEU A 256 -15.45 13.88 -0.87
CA LEU A 256 -15.78 14.01 -2.28
C LEU A 256 -15.97 15.49 -2.60
N CYS A 257 -15.39 15.95 -3.70
CA CYS A 257 -15.51 17.33 -4.15
C CYS A 257 -15.82 17.42 -5.64
N ASN A 258 -16.34 18.58 -6.01
CA ASN A 258 -16.52 19.04 -7.38
C ASN A 258 -17.61 18.27 -8.14
N SER A 259 -18.86 18.68 -7.90
CA SER A 259 -20.06 18.16 -8.55
C SER A 259 -20.29 18.80 -9.92
N PHE A 260 -20.99 18.11 -10.81
CA PHE A 260 -21.29 18.59 -12.17
C PHE A 260 -21.96 19.98 -12.19
N TYR A 261 -22.92 20.19 -11.30
CA TYR A 261 -23.67 21.45 -11.21
C TYR A 261 -23.08 22.45 -10.22
N ASP A 262 -22.25 21.97 -9.28
CA ASP A 262 -21.73 22.77 -8.19
C ASP A 262 -20.27 22.45 -7.95
N LYS A 263 -19.43 23.22 -8.62
CA LYS A 263 -18.03 22.91 -8.88
C LYS A 263 -17.09 23.23 -7.72
N LEU A 264 -17.59 23.91 -6.70
CA LEU A 264 -16.83 24.22 -5.47
C LEU A 264 -17.27 23.33 -4.30
N LYS A 265 -18.44 22.70 -4.40
CA LYS A 265 -18.99 21.90 -3.31
C LYS A 265 -18.16 20.66 -3.01
N CYS A 266 -18.09 20.40 -1.71
CA CYS A 266 -17.53 19.20 -1.14
C CYS A 266 -18.50 18.60 -0.11
N GLU A 267 -18.44 17.29 0.03
CA GLU A 267 -19.17 16.53 1.04
C GLU A 267 -18.27 15.43 1.62
N SER A 268 -18.62 14.95 2.82
CA SER A 268 -17.95 13.82 3.44
C SER A 268 -18.95 12.72 3.78
N PHE A 269 -18.51 11.47 3.64
CA PHE A 269 -19.26 10.28 4.02
C PHE A 269 -18.49 9.48 5.07
N ASP A 270 -19.14 9.14 6.18
CA ASP A 270 -18.53 8.44 7.33
C ASP A 270 -18.91 6.94 7.43
N GLY A 271 -19.57 6.40 6.41
CA GLY A 271 -20.14 5.04 6.41
C GLY A 271 -21.62 5.00 6.73
N SER A 272 -22.16 6.06 7.35
CA SER A 272 -23.55 6.11 7.80
C SER A 272 -24.32 7.31 7.26
N THR A 273 -23.66 8.47 7.19
CA THR A 273 -24.24 9.76 6.84
C THR A 273 -23.33 10.51 5.87
N THR A 274 -23.96 11.30 5.02
CA THR A 274 -23.27 12.25 4.14
C THR A 274 -23.57 13.66 4.61
N VAL A 275 -22.53 14.47 4.78
CA VAL A 275 -22.62 15.85 5.25
C VAL A 275 -21.86 16.79 4.33
N ALA A 276 -22.42 17.97 4.09
CA ALA A 276 -21.71 19.02 3.37
C ALA A 276 -20.55 19.55 4.22
N ILE A 277 -19.41 19.81 3.59
CA ILE A 277 -18.23 20.41 4.23
C ILE A 277 -17.84 21.71 3.52
N ALA A 278 -16.77 22.36 3.97
CA ALA A 278 -16.28 23.59 3.36
C ALA A 278 -16.02 23.42 1.85
N GLU A 279 -16.40 24.44 1.08
CA GLU A 279 -16.19 24.52 -0.37
C GLU A 279 -14.74 24.85 -0.70
N THR A 280 -14.26 24.36 -1.86
CA THR A 280 -12.95 24.76 -2.40
C THR A 280 -12.99 26.22 -2.85
N LYS A 281 -11.82 26.87 -2.90
CA LYS A 281 -11.67 28.25 -3.34
C LYS A 281 -11.58 28.36 -4.87
N ALA A 282 -11.17 27.29 -5.54
CA ALA A 282 -11.09 27.17 -6.98
C ALA A 282 -11.89 25.96 -7.50
N GLN A 283 -12.25 26.02 -8.79
CA GLN A 283 -12.86 24.91 -9.51
C GLN A 283 -11.78 23.90 -9.94
N HIS A 284 -11.79 22.74 -9.31
CA HIS A 284 -10.83 21.65 -9.56
C HIS A 284 -11.38 20.61 -10.56
N ALA A 285 -11.90 21.04 -11.71
CA ALA A 285 -12.44 20.14 -12.75
C ALA A 285 -11.37 19.23 -13.33
N TYR A 286 -11.64 17.92 -13.38
CA TYR A 286 -10.71 16.89 -13.85
C TYR A 286 -9.40 16.86 -13.05
N ALA A 287 -9.46 17.27 -11.78
CA ALA A 287 -8.33 17.25 -10.87
C ALA A 287 -8.17 15.89 -10.20
N CYS A 288 -7.06 15.75 -9.47
CA CYS A 288 -6.86 14.63 -8.56
C CYS A 288 -6.80 15.12 -7.11
N MET A 289 -7.25 14.27 -6.19
CA MET A 289 -7.15 14.49 -4.74
C MET A 289 -6.45 13.31 -4.09
N SER A 290 -5.54 13.59 -3.16
CA SER A 290 -4.80 12.58 -2.41
C SER A 290 -4.48 13.07 -0.99
N ILE A 291 -3.89 12.20 -0.18
CA ILE A 291 -3.38 12.52 1.15
C ILE A 291 -1.92 12.98 1.04
N ASN A 292 -1.59 14.10 1.68
CA ASN A 292 -0.21 14.58 1.80
C ASN A 292 0.54 13.93 2.98
N GLU A 293 1.82 14.25 3.13
CA GLU A 293 2.69 13.73 4.19
C GLU A 293 2.23 14.04 5.63
N GLN A 294 1.30 14.99 5.78
CA GLN A 294 0.71 15.37 7.06
C GLN A 294 -0.65 14.69 7.29
N GLY A 295 -1.04 13.74 6.43
CA GLY A 295 -2.31 13.02 6.57
C GLY A 295 -3.54 13.82 6.15
N ARG A 296 -3.37 14.93 5.40
CA ARG A 296 -4.47 15.84 5.04
C ARG A 296 -4.89 15.68 3.59
N ALA A 297 -6.19 15.76 3.34
CA ALA A 297 -6.75 15.76 1.99
C ALA A 297 -6.26 16.99 1.21
N THR A 298 -5.71 16.75 0.02
CA THR A 298 -5.09 17.76 -0.84
C THR A 298 -5.63 17.58 -2.26
N ILE A 299 -6.27 18.60 -2.80
CA ILE A 299 -6.77 18.64 -4.18
C ILE A 299 -5.86 19.51 -5.05
N ILE A 300 -5.54 19.02 -6.24
CA ILE A 300 -4.42 19.52 -7.03
C ILE A 300 -4.90 19.95 -8.41
N ALA A 301 -4.76 21.24 -8.71
CA ALA A 301 -4.98 21.83 -10.03
C ALA A 301 -6.33 21.44 -10.67
N GLY A 302 -6.39 21.33 -11.99
CA GLY A 302 -7.59 21.11 -12.75
C GLY A 302 -7.59 21.97 -14.01
N GLN A 303 -8.58 21.76 -14.87
CA GLN A 303 -8.62 22.39 -16.18
C GLN A 303 -8.61 23.93 -16.10
N GLU A 304 -9.24 24.48 -15.06
CA GLU A 304 -9.44 25.92 -14.87
C GLU A 304 -8.49 26.55 -13.83
N THR A 305 -7.65 25.75 -13.17
CA THR A 305 -6.80 26.26 -12.07
C THR A 305 -5.50 25.48 -11.92
N SER A 306 -4.43 26.19 -11.57
CA SER A 306 -3.17 25.59 -11.11
C SER A 306 -3.11 25.47 -9.59
N SER A 307 -4.09 26.00 -8.87
CA SER A 307 -4.10 26.05 -7.40
C SER A 307 -4.03 24.66 -6.79
N VAL A 308 -3.42 24.59 -5.62
CA VAL A 308 -3.42 23.41 -4.76
C VAL A 308 -4.09 23.81 -3.46
N GLU A 309 -5.06 23.03 -3.02
CA GLU A 309 -5.80 23.31 -1.79
C GLU A 309 -5.71 22.14 -0.83
N ILE A 310 -5.45 22.42 0.45
CA ILE A 310 -5.33 21.45 1.53
C ILE A 310 -6.49 21.66 2.51
N LEU A 311 -7.23 20.59 2.80
CA LEU A 311 -8.34 20.63 3.74
C LEU A 311 -7.82 20.62 5.19
N GLU A 312 -8.05 21.70 5.91
CA GLU A 312 -7.85 21.77 7.35
C GLU A 312 -9.14 21.35 8.05
N THR A 313 -9.10 20.24 8.79
CA THR A 313 -10.29 19.69 9.44
C THR A 313 -10.46 20.17 10.87
N ARG A 314 -9.36 20.47 11.61
CA ARG A 314 -9.30 21.17 12.91
C ARG A 314 -7.89 21.68 13.18
N PHE A 315 -7.72 22.89 13.73
CA PHE A 315 -6.49 23.24 14.45
C PHE A 315 -6.79 23.93 15.78
N PHE A 316 -5.96 23.62 16.78
CA PHE A 316 -6.08 24.12 18.14
C PHE A 316 -5.09 25.27 18.33
N ILE A 317 -5.58 26.48 18.59
CA ILE A 317 -4.71 27.53 19.12
C ILE A 317 -4.91 27.56 20.64
N LYS A 318 -3.84 27.24 21.36
CA LYS A 318 -3.78 27.46 22.81
C LYS A 318 -3.25 28.87 23.06
N ILE A 319 -4.15 29.82 23.34
CA ILE A 319 -3.77 31.15 23.83
C ILE A 319 -3.98 31.14 25.35
N PHE A 320 -2.90 31.21 26.12
CA PHE A 320 -2.91 30.99 27.58
C PHE A 320 -3.52 29.63 27.98
N LYS A 321 -4.57 29.65 28.83
CA LYS A 321 -5.38 28.49 29.25
C LYS A 321 -6.63 28.28 28.39
N ILE A 322 -6.83 29.07 27.33
CA ILE A 322 -8.00 28.99 26.46
C ILE A 322 -7.65 28.18 25.21
N LEU A 323 -8.45 27.16 24.93
CA LEU A 323 -8.41 26.40 23.70
C LEU A 323 -9.35 27.07 22.68
N ILE A 324 -8.79 27.72 21.67
CA ILE A 324 -9.55 28.30 20.56
C ILE A 324 -9.61 27.24 19.46
N ILE A 325 -10.83 26.84 19.10
CA ILE A 325 -11.12 26.00 17.94
C ILE A 325 -11.27 26.94 16.74
N ILE A 326 -10.34 26.89 15.78
CA ILE A 326 -10.44 27.67 14.54
C ILE A 326 -11.02 26.80 13.43
N PHE A 327 -11.87 27.43 12.62
CA PHE A 327 -12.72 26.82 11.60
C PHE A 327 -11.97 25.94 10.61
N SER A 328 -12.63 24.84 10.24
CA SER A 328 -12.30 23.94 9.16
C SER A 328 -12.45 24.61 7.79
N GLY A 329 -11.59 24.29 6.83
CA GLY A 329 -11.73 24.75 5.46
C GLY A 329 -10.52 24.50 4.58
N TRP A 330 -10.68 24.75 3.29
CA TRP A 330 -9.61 24.60 2.30
C TRP A 330 -8.62 25.77 2.37
N GLN A 331 -7.32 25.46 2.42
CA GLN A 331 -6.23 26.44 2.44
C GLN A 331 -5.37 26.32 1.19
N ASN A 332 -4.95 27.45 0.65
CA ASN A 332 -4.10 27.47 -0.54
C ASN A 332 -2.68 27.02 -0.18
N ALA A 333 -2.11 26.20 -1.04
CA ALA A 333 -0.69 25.84 -1.03
C ALA A 333 -0.01 26.34 -2.32
N GLN A 334 1.26 25.99 -2.53
CA GLN A 334 1.96 26.35 -3.76
C GLN A 334 1.25 25.71 -4.97
N SER A 335 0.86 26.53 -5.94
CA SER A 335 0.28 26.07 -7.20
C SER A 335 1.19 25.09 -7.94
N HIS A 336 0.58 24.20 -8.71
CA HIS A 336 1.27 23.18 -9.48
C HIS A 336 2.20 23.80 -10.53
N LEU A 337 3.43 23.30 -10.65
CA LEU A 337 4.46 23.84 -11.55
C LEU A 337 4.09 23.80 -13.02
N ALA A 338 3.31 22.80 -13.44
CA ALA A 338 2.84 22.65 -14.81
C ALA A 338 1.66 23.56 -15.19
N GLY A 339 1.18 24.42 -14.28
CA GLY A 339 -0.01 25.23 -14.51
C GLY A 339 -1.31 24.44 -14.33
N ASN A 340 -2.28 24.70 -15.19
CA ASN A 340 -3.64 24.13 -15.13
C ASN A 340 -3.66 22.69 -15.66
N ILE A 341 -2.94 21.81 -14.96
CA ILE A 341 -2.86 20.39 -15.30
C ILE A 341 -4.16 19.69 -14.94
N PHE A 342 -4.69 18.89 -15.86
CA PHE A 342 -5.96 18.19 -15.69
C PHE A 342 -5.89 16.77 -16.27
N MET A 343 -6.83 15.89 -15.89
CA MET A 343 -6.77 14.45 -16.20
C MET A 343 -5.46 13.76 -15.77
N HIS A 344 -4.77 14.32 -14.77
CA HIS A 344 -3.60 13.70 -14.15
C HIS A 344 -4.05 12.74 -13.06
N THR A 345 -3.20 11.76 -12.73
CA THR A 345 -3.38 10.93 -11.53
C THR A 345 -2.47 11.42 -10.42
N CYS A 346 -2.83 11.09 -9.19
CA CYS A 346 -2.05 11.43 -8.02
C CYS A 346 -2.12 10.31 -6.97
N ALA A 347 -1.06 10.17 -6.20
CA ALA A 347 -0.95 9.14 -5.17
C ALA A 347 -0.21 9.68 -3.93
N ALA A 348 -0.63 9.21 -2.76
CA ALA A 348 0.05 9.51 -1.50
C ALA A 348 1.35 8.70 -1.40
N LEU A 349 2.38 9.32 -0.84
CA LEU A 349 3.64 8.67 -0.47
C LEU A 349 3.92 8.93 1.01
N PRO A 350 4.73 8.09 1.69
CA PRO A 350 5.12 8.35 3.07
C PRO A 350 5.76 9.72 3.31
N ASN A 351 6.36 10.30 2.27
CA ASN A 351 7.08 11.56 2.31
C ASN A 351 6.51 12.62 1.36
N GLY A 352 5.24 12.52 0.94
CA GLY A 352 4.60 13.55 0.13
C GLY A 352 3.42 13.02 -0.66
N LEU A 353 3.14 13.66 -1.78
CA LEU A 353 2.25 13.13 -2.80
C LEU A 353 2.85 13.35 -4.17
N VAL A 354 2.50 12.50 -5.12
CA VAL A 354 2.95 12.62 -6.51
C VAL A 354 1.80 12.92 -7.43
N THR A 355 2.06 13.67 -8.50
CA THR A 355 1.22 13.74 -9.69
C THR A 355 1.96 13.10 -10.87
N VAL A 356 1.22 12.37 -11.69
CA VAL A 356 1.75 11.63 -12.84
C VAL A 356 0.89 11.91 -14.06
N GLY A 357 1.53 12.26 -15.18
CA GLY A 357 0.85 12.46 -16.46
C GLY A 357 -0.06 13.68 -16.50
N GLY A 358 -1.18 13.57 -17.22
CA GLY A 358 -2.16 14.63 -17.41
C GLY A 358 -1.93 15.48 -18.65
N ASN A 359 -2.80 16.47 -18.84
CA ASN A 359 -2.81 17.35 -20.01
C ASN A 359 -2.80 18.81 -19.57
N VAL A 360 -2.21 19.68 -20.38
CA VAL A 360 -2.33 21.14 -20.28
C VAL A 360 -2.79 21.70 -21.61
N ILE A 361 -3.85 22.50 -21.60
CA ILE A 361 -4.40 23.12 -22.82
C ILE A 361 -3.32 23.92 -23.53
N GLY A 362 -3.11 23.62 -24.81
CA GLY A 362 -2.08 24.26 -25.66
C GLY A 362 -0.67 23.66 -25.54
N THR A 363 -0.38 22.88 -24.50
CA THR A 363 0.88 22.12 -24.38
C THR A 363 0.71 20.66 -24.78
N GLY A 364 -0.45 20.06 -24.50
CA GLY A 364 -0.72 18.64 -24.72
C GLY A 364 -0.40 17.79 -23.50
N ASP A 365 -0.17 16.50 -23.74
CA ASP A 365 0.01 15.53 -22.67
C ASP A 365 1.42 15.62 -22.05
N LEU A 366 1.46 15.54 -20.72
CA LEU A 366 2.67 15.68 -19.93
C LEU A 366 3.27 14.32 -19.60
N LYS A 367 4.61 14.25 -19.62
CA LYS A 367 5.36 13.05 -19.19
C LYS A 367 5.86 13.14 -17.76
N ASN A 368 5.99 14.35 -17.23
CA ASN A 368 6.67 14.59 -15.97
C ASN A 368 5.91 13.97 -14.79
N VAL A 369 6.69 13.47 -13.82
CA VAL A 369 6.23 13.09 -12.49
C VAL A 369 6.67 14.17 -11.53
N TYR A 370 5.70 14.78 -10.84
CA TYR A 370 5.97 15.83 -9.86
C TYR A 370 5.73 15.30 -8.46
N LEU A 371 6.61 15.68 -7.53
CA LEU A 371 6.47 15.41 -6.10
C LEU A 371 6.15 16.71 -5.39
N PHE A 372 5.09 16.69 -4.58
CA PHE A 372 4.79 17.73 -3.62
C PHE A 372 5.18 17.24 -2.22
N ARG A 373 6.09 17.98 -1.58
CA ARG A 373 6.62 17.67 -0.24
C ARG A 373 6.93 18.97 0.49
N ASN A 374 6.51 19.08 1.74
CA ASN A 374 6.76 20.23 2.61
C ASN A 374 6.30 21.54 1.96
N GLY A 375 5.17 21.51 1.25
CA GLY A 375 4.62 22.68 0.58
C GLY A 375 5.38 23.10 -0.69
N GLN A 376 6.31 22.29 -1.19
CA GLN A 376 7.13 22.59 -2.36
C GLN A 376 7.00 21.51 -3.44
N TRP A 377 7.07 21.93 -4.71
CA TRP A 377 7.05 21.03 -5.86
C TRP A 377 8.46 20.76 -6.40
N SER A 378 8.72 19.52 -6.80
CA SER A 378 9.91 19.12 -7.58
C SER A 378 9.54 18.14 -8.68
N VAL A 379 10.33 18.10 -9.76
CA VAL A 379 10.22 17.07 -10.80
C VAL A 379 11.11 15.89 -10.36
N VAL A 380 10.53 14.70 -10.26
CA VAL A 380 11.22 13.51 -9.75
C VAL A 380 11.37 12.40 -10.79
N GLY A 381 10.78 12.57 -11.97
CA GLY A 381 10.91 11.61 -13.05
C GLY A 381 10.05 11.95 -14.25
N GLN A 382 10.05 11.04 -15.23
CA GLN A 382 9.23 11.12 -16.42
C GLN A 382 8.73 9.73 -16.80
N MET A 383 7.48 9.65 -17.27
CA MET A 383 6.94 8.45 -17.88
C MET A 383 7.65 8.18 -19.21
N LYS A 384 7.96 6.90 -19.49
CA LYS A 384 8.58 6.49 -20.75
C LYS A 384 7.66 6.79 -21.94
N ASN A 385 6.37 6.47 -21.78
CA ASN A 385 5.31 6.69 -22.77
C ASN A 385 4.19 7.52 -22.13
N VAL A 386 3.46 8.24 -22.98
CA VAL A 386 2.22 8.95 -22.62
C VAL A 386 1.07 8.19 -23.25
#